data_AF-A0A9W9YTG0-F1
#
_entry.id   AF-A0A9W9YTG0-F1
#
_cell.length_a   1.000
_cell.length_b   1.000
_cell.length_c   1.000
_cell.angle_alpha   90.00
_cell.angle_beta   90.00
_cell.angle_gamma   90.00
#
_symmetry.space_group_name_H-M   'P 1'
#
loop_
_entity.id
_entity.type
_entity.pdbx_description
1 polymer ?
#
loop_
_entity_poly.entity_id
_entity_poly.type
_entity_poly.pdbx_seq_one_letter_code
_entity_poly.pdbx_strand_id
1 'polypeptide(L)'
;KNSKLWKKVPTQLQLLPIVGDLGDRWRELGIALNLENGEVCNIDGDYRHSREKALAVLCAWLQQKGRDATIGRLVVAMVKIGKKSTAQTLIGM
;
A
#
# COMPACT_ATOMS: atom_id res chain seq x y z
N LYS A 1 17.49 -9.84 11.84
CA LYS A 1 17.98 -9.47 10.47
C LYS A 1 16.78 -9.02 9.62
N ASN A 2 16.38 -7.74 9.66
CA ASN A 2 15.39 -7.17 8.71
C ASN A 2 15.58 -5.66 8.47
N SER A 3 16.66 -5.08 9.02
CA SER A 3 16.94 -3.65 9.06
C SER A 3 17.44 -3.04 7.74
N LYS A 4 17.39 -3.76 6.62
CA LYS A 4 17.65 -3.19 5.28
C LYS A 4 16.40 -3.15 4.41
N LEU A 5 15.49 -4.11 4.54
CA LEU A 5 14.27 -4.19 3.74
C LEU A 5 13.27 -3.09 4.09
N TRP A 6 13.12 -2.75 5.38
CA TRP A 6 12.21 -1.69 5.84
C TRP A 6 12.45 -0.30 5.25
N LYS A 7 13.67 0.01 4.79
CA LYS A 7 14.03 1.29 4.16
C LYS A 7 13.97 1.24 2.63
N LYS A 8 13.73 0.06 2.05
CA LYS A 8 13.63 -0.11 0.61
C LYS A 8 12.27 0.36 0.14
N VAL A 9 12.24 0.96 -1.05
CA VAL A 9 10.99 1.28 -1.74
C VAL A 9 10.41 -0.02 -2.30
N PRO A 10 9.16 -0.39 -1.97
CA PRO A 10 8.53 -1.56 -2.55
C PRO A 10 8.27 -1.33 -4.04
N THR A 11 8.58 -2.33 -4.85
CA THR A 11 8.27 -2.30 -6.29
C THR A 11 6.82 -2.74 -6.53
N GLN A 12 6.15 -2.25 -7.58
CA GLN A 12 4.80 -2.69 -7.96
C GLN A 12 4.65 -4.22 -7.99
N LEU A 13 5.67 -4.94 -8.49
CA LEU A 13 5.65 -6.41 -8.55
C LEU A 13 5.53 -7.06 -7.16
N GLN A 14 6.15 -6.47 -6.13
CA GLN A 14 6.06 -6.94 -4.74
C GLN A 14 4.68 -6.65 -4.13
N LEU A 15 3.97 -5.65 -4.68
CA LEU A 15 2.65 -5.25 -4.21
C LEU A 15 1.52 -6.09 -4.84
N LEU A 16 1.70 -6.58 -6.08
CA LEU A 16 0.71 -7.41 -6.79
C LEU A 16 0.10 -8.59 -6.00
N PRO A 17 0.87 -9.38 -5.22
CA PRO A 17 0.29 -10.47 -4.43
C PRO A 17 -0.49 -9.97 -3.21
N ILE A 18 -0.06 -8.84 -2.61
CA ILE A 18 -0.69 -8.30 -1.40
C ILE A 18 -1.90 -7.40 -1.69
N VAL A 19 -1.96 -6.76 -2.87
CA VAL A 19 -3.12 -5.91 -3.26
C VAL A 19 -4.41 -6.69 -3.42
N GLY A 20 -4.34 -8.01 -3.66
CA GLY A 20 -5.54 -8.85 -3.61
C GLY A 20 -6.16 -8.85 -2.21
N ASP A 21 -5.32 -9.02 -1.19
CA ASP A 21 -5.72 -9.04 0.21
C ASP A 21 -6.06 -7.64 0.76
N LEU A 22 -5.38 -6.61 0.27
CA LEU A 22 -5.62 -5.20 0.63
C LEU A 22 -6.77 -4.58 -0.16
N GLY A 23 -7.24 -5.25 -1.21
CA GLY A 23 -8.29 -4.78 -2.10
C GLY A 23 -9.57 -4.44 -1.36
N ASP A 24 -9.87 -5.08 -0.23
CA ASP A 24 -11.07 -4.80 0.55
C ASP A 24 -10.96 -3.49 1.36
N ARG A 25 -9.74 -3.13 1.82
CA ARG A 25 -9.47 -1.99 2.73
C ARG A 25 -8.60 -0.90 2.09
N TRP A 26 -8.64 -0.78 0.78
CA TRP A 26 -7.83 0.17 0.01
C TRP A 26 -8.07 1.64 0.40
N ARG A 27 -9.30 2.02 0.78
CA ARG A 27 -9.62 3.38 1.30
C ARG A 27 -8.90 3.67 2.60
N GLU A 28 -9.02 2.78 3.58
CA GLU A 28 -8.34 2.90 4.87
C GLU A 28 -6.81 2.90 4.69
N LEU A 29 -6.31 2.10 3.75
CA LEU A 29 -4.90 2.09 3.38
C LEU A 29 -4.45 3.45 2.86
N GLY A 30 -5.21 4.06 1.93
CA GLY A 30 -4.91 5.39 1.40
C GLY A 30 -4.85 6.45 2.50
N ILE A 31 -5.82 6.46 3.41
CA ILE A 31 -5.85 7.36 4.57
C ILE A 31 -4.64 7.11 5.48
N ALA A 32 -4.34 5.84 5.81
CA ALA A 32 -3.21 5.48 6.65
C ALA A 32 -1.85 5.87 6.02
N LEU A 33 -1.77 5.84 4.69
CA LEU A 33 -0.61 6.26 3.91
C LEU A 33 -0.51 7.79 3.76
N ASN A 34 -1.45 8.56 4.33
CA ASN A 34 -1.57 10.02 4.18
C ASN A 34 -1.74 10.46 2.73
N LEU A 35 -2.50 9.70 1.94
CA LEU A 35 -2.99 10.20 0.66
C LEU A 35 -4.12 11.19 0.90
N GLU A 36 -4.24 12.15 -0.01
CA GLU A 36 -5.34 13.08 0.00
C GLU A 36 -6.66 12.35 -0.30
N ASN A 37 -7.74 12.74 0.38
CA ASN A 37 -9.06 12.16 0.15
C ASN A 37 -9.51 12.36 -1.31
N GLY A 38 -9.10 13.46 -1.95
CA GLY A 38 -9.35 13.70 -3.37
C GLY A 38 -8.75 12.60 -4.25
N GLU A 39 -7.51 12.18 -3.96
CA GLU A 39 -6.82 11.12 -4.69
C GLU A 39 -7.50 9.77 -4.50
N VAL A 40 -7.88 9.45 -3.26
CA VAL A 40 -8.61 8.21 -2.94
C VAL A 40 -9.99 8.19 -3.62
N CYS A 41 -10.67 9.34 -3.69
CA CYS A 41 -11.96 9.47 -4.36
C CYS A 41 -11.82 9.38 -5.89
N ASN A 42 -10.74 9.92 -6.45
CA ASN A 42 -10.45 9.82 -7.88
C ASN A 42 -10.20 8.36 -8.28
N ILE A 43 -9.38 7.64 -7.50
CA ILE A 43 -9.13 6.20 -7.68
C ILE A 43 -10.43 5.37 -7.54
N ASP A 44 -11.35 5.81 -6.67
CA ASP A 44 -12.65 5.15 -6.52
C ASP A 44 -13.47 5.18 -7.82
N GLY A 45 -13.41 6.30 -8.55
CA GLY A 45 -14.11 6.52 -9.80
C GLY A 45 -13.38 5.95 -11.03
N ASP A 46 -12.04 5.99 -11.02
CA ASP A 46 -11.21 5.57 -12.15
C ASP A 46 -11.16 4.04 -12.32
N TYR A 47 -11.20 3.30 -11.19
CA TYR A 47 -11.10 1.84 -11.20
C TYR A 47 -12.40 1.18 -10.74
N ARG A 48 -12.75 0.02 -11.32
CA ARG A 48 -13.92 -0.78 -10.87
C ARG A 48 -13.56 -1.84 -9.85
N HIS A 49 -12.39 -2.47 -10.00
CA HIS A 49 -12.00 -3.58 -9.15
C HIS A 49 -11.22 -3.11 -7.92
N SER A 50 -11.61 -3.57 -6.74
CA SER A 50 -10.97 -3.16 -5.48
C SER A 50 -9.48 -3.53 -5.42
N ARG A 51 -9.08 -4.61 -6.11
CA ARG A 51 -7.66 -4.97 -6.29
C ARG A 51 -6.87 -3.90 -7.07
N GLU A 52 -7.46 -3.38 -8.15
CA GLU A 52 -6.84 -2.32 -8.95
C GLU A 52 -6.81 -1.01 -8.16
N LYS A 53 -7.87 -0.69 -7.42
CA LYS A 53 -7.91 0.46 -6.50
C LYS A 53 -6.78 0.41 -5.46
N ALA A 54 -6.57 -0.74 -4.83
CA ALA A 54 -5.46 -0.92 -3.89
C ALA A 54 -4.09 -0.71 -4.56
N LEU A 55 -3.91 -1.24 -5.77
CA LEU A 55 -2.67 -1.04 -6.52
C LEU A 55 -2.48 0.43 -6.91
N ALA A 56 -3.54 1.10 -7.35
CA ALA A 56 -3.53 2.51 -7.72
C ALA A 56 -3.22 3.40 -6.50
N VAL A 57 -3.83 3.15 -5.35
CA VAL A 57 -3.51 3.82 -4.07
C VAL A 57 -2.03 3.69 -3.74
N LEU A 58 -1.48 2.49 -3.84
CA LEU A 58 -0.07 2.26 -3.56
C LEU A 58 0.84 2.92 -4.59
N CYS A 59 0.43 2.94 -5.86
CA CYS A 59 1.17 3.58 -6.93
C CYS A 59 1.16 5.12 -6.76
N ALA A 60 0.02 5.70 -6.42
CA ALA A 60 -0.11 7.13 -6.09
C ALA A 60 0.75 7.48 -4.87
N TRP A 61 0.76 6.63 -3.84
CA TRP A 61 1.61 6.80 -2.68
C TRP A 61 3.10 6.72 -3.01
N LEU A 62 3.51 5.76 -3.84
CA LEU A 62 4.88 5.64 -4.35
C LEU A 62 5.28 6.88 -5.16
N GLN A 63 4.36 7.43 -5.96
CA GLN A 63 4.61 8.64 -6.74
C GLN A 63 4.70 9.89 -5.87
N GLN A 64 3.80 10.08 -4.90
CA GLN A 64 3.82 11.23 -3.99
C GLN A 64 5.03 11.22 -3.05
N LYS A 65 5.38 10.06 -2.48
CA LYS A 65 6.48 9.95 -1.50
C LYS A 65 7.82 9.64 -2.15
N GLY A 66 7.83 9.09 -3.37
CA GLY A 66 9.06 8.75 -4.10
C GLY A 66 9.98 7.85 -3.27
N ARG A 67 11.13 8.40 -2.85
CA ARG A 67 12.14 7.68 -2.05
C ARG A 67 11.75 7.46 -0.59
N ASP A 68 10.79 8.24 -0.06
CA ASP A 68 10.26 8.08 1.29
C ASP A 68 9.18 7.00 1.41
N ALA A 69 8.71 6.48 0.27
CA ALA A 69 7.75 5.39 0.20
C ALA A 69 8.41 4.06 0.58
N THR A 70 8.63 3.84 1.87
CA THR A 70 9.39 2.70 2.38
C THR A 70 8.49 1.53 2.78
N ILE A 71 8.99 0.30 2.63
CA ILE A 71 8.29 -0.92 3.09
C ILE A 71 7.88 -0.79 4.56
N GLY A 72 8.70 -0.17 5.40
CA GLY A 72 8.36 0.08 6.80
C GLY A 72 7.09 0.91 6.99
N ARG A 73 6.94 2.02 6.24
CA ARG A 73 5.71 2.83 6.30
C ARG A 73 4.49 2.07 5.79
N LEU A 74 4.68 1.31 4.72
CA LEU A 74 3.62 0.50 4.16
C LEU A 74 3.15 -0.58 5.15
N VAL A 75 4.08 -1.29 5.79
CA VAL A 75 3.78 -2.30 6.83
C VAL A 75 3.06 -1.66 8.02
N VAL A 76 3.49 -0.48 8.47
CA VAL A 76 2.80 0.24 9.55
C VAL A 76 1.36 0.59 9.15
N ALA A 77 1.14 1.08 7.93
CA ALA A 77 -0.20 1.36 7.42
C ALA A 77 -1.06 0.10 7.36
N MET A 78 -0.52 -1.03 6.86
CA MET A 78 -1.21 -2.32 6.84
C MET A 78 -1.57 -2.82 8.23
N VAL A 79 -0.67 -2.68 9.21
CA VAL A 79 -0.94 -3.07 10.60
C VAL A 79 -2.05 -2.21 11.20
N LYS A 80 -2.07 -0.90 10.92
CA LYS A 80 -3.15 0.00 11.37
C LYS A 80 -4.52 -0.40 10.85
N ILE A 81 -4.61 -0.86 9.60
CA ILE A 81 -5.87 -1.32 9.00
C ILE A 81 -6.18 -2.80 9.31
N GLY A 82 -5.45 -3.43 10.24
CA GLY A 82 -5.68 -4.82 10.67
C GLY A 82 -5.15 -5.90 9.70
N LYS A 83 -4.42 -5.54 8.65
CA LYS A 83 -3.86 -6.45 7.64
C LYS A 83 -2.43 -6.88 7.98
N LYS A 84 -2.21 -7.25 9.24
CA LYS A 84 -0.88 -7.66 9.77
C LYS A 84 -0.33 -8.89 9.05
N SER A 85 -1.18 -9.88 8.73
CA SER A 85 -0.75 -11.10 8.02
C SER A 85 -0.19 -10.79 6.64
N THR A 86 -0.86 -9.92 5.88
CA THR A 86 -0.41 -9.44 4.57
C THR A 86 0.91 -8.67 4.68
N ALA A 87 1.04 -7.83 5.71
CA ALA A 87 2.28 -7.11 5.99
C ALA A 87 3.44 -8.05 6.32
N GLN A 88 3.16 -9.16 7.03
CA GLN A 88 4.11 -10.22 7.32
C GLN A 88 4.59 -10.93 6.06
N THR A 89 3.68 -11.22 5.12
CA THR A 89 4.04 -11.78 3.81
C THR A 89 4.98 -10.84 3.05
N LEU A 90 4.73 -9.53 3.09
CA LEU A 90 5.58 -8.53 2.40
C LEU A 90 7.00 -8.45 2.98
N ILE A 91 7.17 -8.58 4.30
CA ILE A 91 8.49 -8.54 4.95
C ILE A 91 9.20 -9.90 4.98
N GLY A 92 8.45 -10.98 4.76
CA GLY A 92 8.96 -12.35 4.72
C GLY A 92 9.35 -12.83 3.32
N MET A 93 9.07 -12.03 2.30
CA MET A 93 9.50 -12.24 0.90
C MET A 93 10.99 -11.94 0.69
#